data_AF-A0A858QB87-F1
#
_entry.id   AF-A0A858QB87-F1
#
_cell.length_a   1.000
_cell.length_b   1.000
_cell.length_c   1.000
_cell.angle_alpha   90.00
_cell.angle_beta   90.00
_cell.angle_gamma   90.00
#
_symmetry.space_group_name_H-M   'P 1'
#
loop_
_entity.id
_entity.type
_entity.pdbx_description
1 polymer ?
#
loop_
_entity_poly.entity_id
_entity_poly.type
_entity_poly.pdbx_seq_one_letter_code
_entity_poly.pdbx_strand_id
1 'polypeptide(L)'
;MSEPALKDAFVRDFSGDFTIHKDIPGESLVEGKPVVIDFLIKPKQHLIDRGFDNDWIGVEVKYLKSYKLGEVNALAWQALSYAQSRFNVGSMQVRPMFVLMHANLSLNLQNAKNKGIPDDSSGVISFVERGNVGWIERDPKYTWRIGFGSHGYFNIKYGRAAIATLGIKRNAGNVRC
;
A
#
# COMPACT_ATOMS: atom_id res chain seq x y z
N MET A 1 13.47 3.05 16.08
CA MET A 1 12.15 2.36 15.96
C MET A 1 12.40 1.05 15.22
N SER A 2 11.64 -0.02 15.51
CA SER A 2 11.78 -1.35 14.88
C SER A 2 10.57 -1.65 14.00
N GLU A 3 10.62 -2.71 13.19
CA GLU A 3 9.47 -3.15 12.37
C GLU A 3 8.23 -3.53 13.22
N PRO A 4 8.34 -4.27 14.34
CA PRO A 4 7.21 -4.47 15.26
C PRO A 4 6.63 -3.15 15.80
N ALA A 5 7.48 -2.22 16.21
CA ALA A 5 7.02 -0.92 16.71
C ALA A 5 6.32 -0.10 15.61
N LEU A 6 6.74 -0.24 14.35
CA LEU A 6 6.10 0.40 13.21
C LEU A 6 4.74 -0.23 12.89
N LYS A 7 4.61 -1.56 13.02
CA LYS A 7 3.32 -2.27 12.91
C LYS A 7 2.33 -1.83 13.99
N ASP A 8 2.79 -1.68 15.23
CA ASP A 8 1.94 -1.17 16.33
C ASP A 8 1.55 0.29 16.11
N ALA A 9 2.48 1.11 15.63
CA ALA A 9 2.19 2.48 15.24
C ALA A 9 1.14 2.57 14.13
N PHE A 10 1.24 1.71 13.11
CA PHE A 10 0.26 1.63 12.03
C PHE A 10 -1.14 1.33 12.59
N VAL A 11 -1.27 0.31 13.44
CA VAL A 11 -2.57 -0.07 14.01
C VAL A 11 -3.17 1.07 14.83
N ARG A 12 -2.37 1.70 15.69
CA ARG A 12 -2.81 2.86 16.48
C ARG A 12 -3.28 4.01 15.58
N ASP A 13 -2.50 4.32 14.54
CA ASP A 13 -2.73 5.51 13.72
C ASP A 13 -3.89 5.35 12.72
N PHE A 14 -4.21 4.12 12.31
CA PHE A 14 -5.19 3.84 11.25
C PHE A 14 -6.43 3.06 11.72
N SER A 15 -6.46 2.51 12.94
CA SER A 15 -7.63 1.76 13.45
C SER A 15 -8.89 2.60 13.62
N GLY A 16 -8.78 3.93 13.74
CA GLY A 16 -9.92 4.85 13.70
C GLY A 16 -10.63 4.83 12.34
N ASP A 17 -9.86 4.65 11.26
CA ASP A 17 -10.29 4.79 9.87
C ASP A 17 -10.55 3.46 9.16
N PHE A 18 -9.90 2.39 9.62
CA PHE A 18 -9.98 1.06 9.02
C PHE A 18 -10.24 -0.03 10.07
N THR A 19 -10.92 -1.08 9.66
CA THR A 19 -10.86 -2.37 10.37
C THR A 19 -9.59 -3.09 9.93
N ILE A 20 -8.74 -3.48 10.88
CA ILE A 20 -7.39 -4.00 10.62
C ILE A 20 -7.29 -5.45 11.11
N HIS A 21 -6.90 -6.34 10.20
CA HIS A 21 -6.58 -7.74 10.48
C HIS A 21 -5.08 -7.96 10.29
N LYS A 22 -4.40 -8.60 11.26
CA LYS A 22 -2.94 -8.78 11.29
C LYS A 22 -2.51 -10.18 10.86
N ASP A 23 -1.32 -10.26 10.26
CA ASP A 23 -0.59 -11.49 9.95
C ASP A 23 -1.48 -12.53 9.25
N ILE A 24 -2.08 -12.11 8.13
CA ILE A 24 -3.13 -12.89 7.47
C ILE A 24 -2.51 -13.91 6.51
N PRO A 25 -2.76 -15.22 6.71
CA PRO A 25 -2.26 -16.24 5.82
C PRO A 25 -3.03 -16.23 4.50
N GLY A 26 -2.34 -16.60 3.43
CA GLY A 26 -2.85 -16.64 2.08
C GLY A 26 -2.03 -17.53 1.17
N GLU A 27 -2.25 -17.36 -0.13
CA GLU A 27 -1.61 -18.13 -1.18
C GLU A 27 -1.29 -17.21 -2.37
N SER A 28 -0.06 -17.31 -2.87
CA SER A 28 0.33 -16.69 -4.13
C SER A 28 -0.40 -17.35 -5.29
N LEU A 29 -1.13 -16.57 -6.07
CA LEU A 29 -1.85 -17.08 -7.25
C LEU A 29 -0.90 -17.39 -8.42
N VAL A 30 0.34 -16.89 -8.36
CA VAL A 30 1.37 -17.10 -9.39
C VAL A 30 2.14 -18.40 -9.10
N GLU A 31 2.51 -18.60 -7.84
CA GLU A 31 3.42 -19.68 -7.43
C GLU A 31 2.71 -20.86 -6.73
N GLY A 32 1.46 -20.69 -6.29
CA GLY A 32 0.75 -21.66 -5.45
C GLY A 32 1.37 -21.84 -4.06
N LYS A 33 2.20 -20.89 -3.62
CA LYS A 33 2.95 -20.96 -2.35
C LYS A 33 2.22 -20.22 -1.22
N PRO A 34 2.33 -20.70 0.03
CA PRO A 34 1.79 -19.98 1.17
C PRO A 34 2.50 -18.65 1.37
N VAL A 35 1.72 -17.61 1.72
CA VAL A 35 2.21 -16.26 2.02
C VAL A 35 1.50 -15.73 3.27
N VAL A 36 2.09 -14.74 3.93
CA VAL A 36 1.47 -14.02 5.06
C VAL A 36 1.66 -12.54 4.83
N ILE A 37 0.57 -11.77 4.80
CA ILE A 37 0.62 -10.31 4.70
C ILE A 37 0.52 -9.68 6.07
N ASP A 38 1.27 -8.60 6.30
CA ASP A 38 1.26 -7.89 7.58
C ASP A 38 -0.14 -7.45 7.99
N PHE A 39 -0.85 -6.78 7.08
CA PHE A 39 -2.24 -6.41 7.31
C PHE A 39 -3.15 -6.59 6.09
N LEU A 40 -4.39 -7.00 6.37
CA LEU A 40 -5.53 -6.67 5.54
C LEU A 40 -6.37 -5.62 6.24
N ILE A 41 -6.74 -4.57 5.51
CA ILE A 41 -7.56 -3.48 6.02
C ILE A 41 -8.82 -3.32 5.19
N LYS A 42 -9.91 -2.92 5.84
CA LYS A 42 -11.20 -2.59 5.23
C LYS A 42 -11.60 -1.18 5.66
N PRO A 43 -11.95 -0.27 4.72
CA PRO A 43 -12.33 1.09 5.09
C PRO A 43 -13.64 1.09 5.88
N LYS A 44 -13.73 1.96 6.88
CA LYS A 44 -14.98 2.22 7.61
C LYS A 44 -15.88 3.17 6.83
N GLN A 45 -17.15 3.23 7.24
CA GLN A 45 -18.21 3.95 6.54
C GLN A 45 -17.86 5.42 6.24
N HIS A 46 -17.26 6.13 7.20
CA HIS A 46 -16.91 7.55 7.01
C HIS A 46 -15.84 7.79 5.93
N LEU A 47 -15.03 6.79 5.58
CA LEU A 47 -14.14 6.87 4.43
C LEU A 47 -14.91 6.63 3.13
N ILE A 48 -15.81 5.64 3.14
CA ILE A 48 -16.64 5.26 1.99
C ILE A 48 -17.54 6.44 1.59
N ASP A 49 -18.16 7.11 2.56
CA ASP A 49 -18.97 8.32 2.36
C ASP A 49 -18.19 9.47 1.71
N ARG A 50 -16.84 9.39 1.74
CA ARG A 50 -15.91 10.35 1.14
C ARG A 50 -15.27 9.85 -0.14
N GLY A 51 -15.87 8.83 -0.74
CA GLY A 51 -15.48 8.24 -2.02
C GLY A 51 -14.36 7.21 -1.94
N PHE A 52 -13.99 6.72 -0.75
CA PHE A 52 -13.05 5.61 -0.65
C PHE A 52 -13.70 4.31 -1.13
N ASP A 53 -13.00 3.54 -1.97
CA ASP A 53 -13.48 2.26 -2.49
C ASP A 53 -13.71 1.21 -1.38
N ASN A 54 -14.92 0.64 -1.32
CA ASN A 54 -15.29 -0.35 -0.31
C ASN A 54 -14.75 -1.76 -0.64
N ASP A 55 -13.43 -1.93 -0.68
CA ASP A 55 -12.77 -3.22 -0.92
C ASP A 55 -11.65 -3.50 0.09
N TRP A 56 -11.13 -4.73 0.11
CA TRP A 56 -9.99 -5.13 0.92
C TRP A 56 -8.70 -4.56 0.35
N ILE A 57 -7.85 -4.08 1.24
CA ILE A 57 -6.54 -3.52 0.91
C ILE A 57 -5.48 -4.30 1.68
N GLY A 58 -4.41 -4.68 1.01
CA GLY A 58 -3.23 -5.23 1.68
C GLY A 58 -2.30 -4.12 2.14
N VAL A 59 -1.58 -4.33 3.24
CA VAL A 59 -0.50 -3.43 3.67
C VAL A 59 0.71 -4.28 4.01
N GLU A 60 1.87 -3.87 3.49
CA GLU A 60 3.18 -4.40 3.88
C GLU A 60 3.96 -3.33 4.60
N VAL A 61 4.48 -3.65 5.79
CA VAL A 61 5.21 -2.73 6.65
C VAL A 61 6.70 -3.04 6.60
N LYS A 62 7.51 -2.01 6.37
CA LYS A 62 8.96 -2.15 6.42
C LYS A 62 9.64 -1.02 7.16
N TYR A 63 10.51 -1.38 8.10
CA TYR A 63 11.48 -0.43 8.63
C TYR A 63 12.69 -0.33 7.69
N LEU A 64 12.80 0.78 6.97
CA LEU A 64 13.91 1.10 6.09
C LEU A 64 15.02 1.78 6.89
N LYS A 65 16.25 1.28 6.76
CA LYS A 65 17.44 1.93 7.33
C LYS A 65 17.87 3.10 6.46
N SER A 66 17.59 3.03 5.15
CA SER A 66 17.92 4.05 4.16
C SER A 66 17.06 3.88 2.90
N TYR A 67 17.16 4.82 1.95
CA TYR A 67 16.57 4.64 0.61
C TYR A 67 17.43 3.79 -0.33
N LYS A 68 18.29 2.91 0.19
CA LYS A 68 19.09 1.99 -0.64
C LYS A 68 18.15 1.14 -1.50
N LEU A 69 18.49 1.03 -2.78
CA LEU A 69 17.69 0.33 -3.78
C LEU A 69 17.30 -1.08 -3.33
N GLY A 70 18.22 -1.84 -2.72
CA GLY A 70 17.94 -3.20 -2.24
C GLY A 70 16.83 -3.27 -1.18
N GLU A 71 16.74 -2.29 -0.26
CA GLU A 71 15.71 -2.26 0.77
C GLU A 71 14.34 -1.89 0.19
N VAL A 72 14.32 -0.87 -0.68
CA VAL A 72 13.10 -0.42 -1.37
C VAL A 72 12.58 -1.51 -2.31
N ASN A 73 13.48 -2.17 -3.05
CA ASN A 73 13.12 -3.24 -3.98
C ASN A 73 12.58 -4.48 -3.25
N ALA A 74 13.15 -4.84 -2.10
CA ALA A 74 12.61 -5.94 -1.29
C ALA A 74 11.17 -5.66 -0.82
N LEU A 75 10.91 -4.46 -0.27
CA LEU A 75 9.57 -4.03 0.13
C LEU A 75 8.60 -4.02 -1.06
N ALA A 76 9.03 -3.41 -2.17
CA ALA A 76 8.23 -3.31 -3.38
C ALA A 76 7.88 -4.68 -3.96
N TRP A 77 8.83 -5.61 -3.96
CA TRP A 77 8.63 -6.98 -4.43
C TRP A 77 7.65 -7.76 -3.54
N GLN A 78 7.80 -7.67 -2.21
CA GLN A 78 6.84 -8.28 -1.28
C GLN A 78 5.43 -7.75 -1.52
N ALA A 79 5.26 -6.43 -1.55
CA ALA A 79 3.96 -5.80 -1.80
C ALA A 79 3.35 -6.22 -3.15
N LEU A 80 4.17 -6.31 -4.20
CA LEU A 80 3.74 -6.76 -5.53
C LEU A 80 3.29 -8.23 -5.51
N SER A 81 4.05 -9.10 -4.83
CA SER A 81 3.69 -10.51 -4.69
C SER A 81 2.34 -10.68 -3.96
N TYR A 82 2.08 -9.87 -2.95
CA TYR A 82 0.81 -9.89 -2.22
C TYR A 82 -0.34 -9.31 -3.03
N ALA A 83 -0.07 -8.32 -3.89
CA ALA A 83 -1.07 -7.86 -4.84
C ALA A 83 -1.49 -9.01 -5.77
N GLN A 84 -0.62 -9.98 -6.04
CA GLN A 84 -0.92 -11.17 -6.84
C GLN A 84 -1.33 -12.39 -6.00
N SER A 85 -1.70 -12.20 -4.74
CA SER A 85 -2.10 -13.27 -3.82
C SER A 85 -3.57 -13.17 -3.40
N ARG A 86 -4.09 -14.24 -2.81
CA ARG A 86 -5.37 -14.27 -2.09
C ARG A 86 -5.14 -14.59 -0.62
N PHE A 87 -6.01 -14.14 0.26
CA PHE A 87 -5.85 -14.24 1.72
C PHE A 87 -7.13 -14.70 2.40
N ASN A 88 -6.99 -15.37 3.53
CA ASN A 88 -8.11 -15.97 4.26
C ASN A 88 -8.63 -15.00 5.34
N VAL A 89 -9.89 -14.58 5.24
CA VAL A 89 -10.57 -13.76 6.26
C VAL A 89 -11.82 -14.50 6.71
N GLY A 90 -11.72 -15.17 7.87
CA GLY A 90 -12.77 -16.08 8.34
C GLY A 90 -12.96 -17.22 7.34
N SER A 91 -14.18 -17.39 6.84
CA SER A 91 -14.52 -18.38 5.79
C SER A 91 -14.33 -17.87 4.36
N MET A 92 -13.93 -16.61 4.17
CA MET A 92 -13.81 -15.99 2.85
C MET A 92 -12.36 -16.01 2.36
N GLN A 93 -12.18 -16.15 1.05
CA GLN A 93 -10.93 -15.82 0.37
C GLN A 93 -11.06 -14.46 -0.31
N VAL A 94 -10.16 -13.54 0.01
CA VAL A 94 -10.18 -12.18 -0.50
C VAL A 94 -8.90 -11.90 -1.28
N ARG A 95 -9.04 -11.21 -2.41
CA ARG A 95 -7.92 -10.66 -3.17
C ARG A 95 -7.94 -9.15 -2.97
N PRO A 96 -6.89 -8.53 -2.42
CA PRO A 96 -6.92 -7.09 -2.18
C PRO A 96 -6.99 -6.33 -3.52
N MET A 97 -7.72 -5.21 -3.54
CA MET A 97 -7.81 -4.34 -4.72
C MET A 97 -6.43 -3.77 -5.10
N PHE A 98 -5.63 -3.44 -4.08
CA PHE A 98 -4.24 -3.02 -4.16
C PHE A 98 -3.51 -3.33 -2.84
N VAL A 99 -2.18 -3.24 -2.86
CA VAL A 99 -1.33 -3.37 -1.67
C VAL A 99 -0.59 -2.06 -1.42
N LEU A 100 -0.52 -1.63 -0.17
CA LEU A 100 0.15 -0.40 0.24
C LEU A 100 1.45 -0.72 0.96
N MET A 101 2.53 -0.10 0.50
CA MET A 101 3.77 -0.06 1.26
C MET A 101 3.65 0.98 2.37
N HIS A 102 4.00 0.60 3.59
CA HIS A 102 4.12 1.50 4.73
C HIS A 102 5.53 1.42 5.32
N ALA A 103 6.20 2.57 5.46
CA ALA A 103 7.56 2.64 5.97
C ALA A 103 7.76 3.83 6.92
N ASN A 104 8.82 3.76 7.72
CA ASN A 104 9.29 4.88 8.54
C ASN A 104 9.84 6.05 7.70
N LEU A 105 10.26 5.78 6.46
CA LEU A 105 10.68 6.78 5.48
C LEU A 105 9.55 7.00 4.46
N SER A 106 9.40 8.23 3.99
CA SER A 106 8.32 8.59 3.05
C SER A 106 8.58 7.96 1.69
N LEU A 107 7.60 7.24 1.16
CA LEU A 107 7.63 6.63 -0.17
C LEU A 107 6.89 7.49 -1.22
N ASN A 108 6.28 8.60 -0.80
CA ASN A 108 5.74 9.58 -1.74
C ASN A 108 6.90 10.27 -2.47
N LEU A 109 6.93 10.16 -3.81
CA LEU A 109 8.02 10.70 -4.63
C LEU A 109 8.21 12.22 -4.51
N GLN A 110 7.14 13.00 -4.30
CA GLN A 110 7.24 14.44 -4.11
C GLN A 110 7.91 14.78 -2.76
N ASN A 111 7.57 14.06 -1.69
CA ASN A 111 8.17 14.24 -0.38
C ASN A 111 9.59 13.64 -0.29
N ALA A 112 9.82 12.52 -0.98
CA ALA A 112 11.05 11.76 -0.93
C ALA A 112 12.17 12.42 -1.72
N LYS A 113 11.87 13.11 -2.84
CA LYS A 113 12.85 13.93 -3.59
C LYS A 113 13.47 15.02 -2.71
N ASN A 114 12.65 15.70 -1.90
CA ASN A 114 13.13 16.70 -0.94
C ASN A 114 13.98 16.10 0.20
N LYS A 115 13.98 14.77 0.35
CA LYS A 115 14.75 14.01 1.35
C LYS A 115 15.88 13.17 0.73
N GLY A 116 16.19 13.39 -0.55
CA GLY A 116 17.32 12.74 -1.24
C GLY A 116 17.10 11.26 -1.57
N ILE A 117 15.87 10.84 -1.90
CA ILE A 117 15.67 9.51 -2.48
C ILE A 117 16.44 9.40 -3.81
N PRO A 118 17.26 8.36 -4.01
CA PRO A 118 17.94 8.15 -5.29
C PRO A 118 16.95 7.92 -6.45
N ASP A 119 17.36 8.25 -7.67
CA ASP A 119 16.52 8.09 -8.86
C ASP A 119 16.10 6.63 -9.08
N ASP A 120 16.98 5.67 -8.84
CA ASP A 120 16.67 4.23 -9.00
C ASP A 120 15.53 3.78 -8.06
N SER A 121 15.57 4.20 -6.80
CA SER A 121 14.51 3.91 -5.81
C SER A 121 13.20 4.57 -6.19
N SER A 122 13.25 5.76 -6.81
CA SER A 122 12.07 6.44 -7.36
C SER A 122 11.47 5.66 -8.55
N GLY A 123 12.34 5.08 -9.39
CA GLY A 123 11.95 4.21 -10.49
C GLY A 123 11.18 2.99 -10.02
N VAL A 124 11.63 2.33 -8.94
CA VAL A 124 10.94 1.17 -8.35
C VAL A 124 9.54 1.54 -7.86
N ILE A 125 9.40 2.62 -7.09
CA ILE A 125 8.11 3.07 -6.55
C ILE A 125 7.13 3.41 -7.69
N SER A 126 7.63 4.03 -8.76
CA SER A 126 6.81 4.34 -9.96
C SER A 126 6.43 3.08 -10.73
N PHE A 127 7.32 2.08 -10.79
CA PHE A 127 7.06 0.83 -11.50
C PHE A 127 5.95 0.01 -10.85
N VAL A 128 5.97 -0.12 -9.52
CA VAL A 128 5.03 -0.99 -8.81
C VAL A 128 3.58 -0.48 -8.79
N GLU A 129 3.35 0.81 -9.10
CA GLU A 129 2.01 1.34 -9.40
C GLU A 129 1.29 0.50 -10.47
N ARG A 130 2.02 0.01 -11.48
CA ARG A 130 1.46 -0.86 -12.53
C ARG A 130 0.91 -2.17 -11.97
N GLY A 131 1.47 -2.66 -10.87
CA GLY A 131 1.05 -3.86 -10.17
C GLY A 131 -0.02 -3.65 -9.10
N ASN A 132 -0.69 -2.48 -9.07
CA ASN A 132 -1.58 -2.06 -7.99
C ASN A 132 -0.88 -2.05 -6.63
N VAL A 133 0.35 -1.53 -6.60
CA VAL A 133 1.05 -1.26 -5.35
C VAL A 133 1.18 0.25 -5.17
N GLY A 134 0.69 0.73 -4.03
CA GLY A 134 0.77 2.12 -3.61
C GLY A 134 1.59 2.28 -2.34
N TRP A 135 1.47 3.44 -1.73
CA TRP A 135 2.06 3.76 -0.44
C TRP A 135 1.04 4.47 0.46
N ILE A 136 1.18 4.29 1.77
CA ILE A 136 0.39 4.98 2.81
C ILE A 136 1.32 5.61 3.84
N GLU A 137 1.09 6.88 4.14
CA GLU A 137 1.91 7.61 5.09
C GLU A 137 1.10 8.65 5.87
N ARG A 138 1.59 8.97 7.06
CA ARG A 138 1.17 10.16 7.80
C ARG A 138 1.67 11.39 7.06
N ASP A 139 0.82 12.40 6.98
CA ASP A 139 1.12 13.66 6.31
C ASP A 139 0.71 14.83 7.22
N PRO A 140 1.62 15.77 7.54
CA PRO A 140 1.29 16.89 8.42
C PRO A 140 0.14 17.77 7.91
N LYS A 141 -0.05 17.86 6.60
CA LYS A 141 -1.08 18.68 5.95
C LYS A 141 -2.43 17.97 5.88
N TYR A 142 -2.41 16.64 5.76
CA TYR A 142 -3.61 15.84 5.52
C TYR A 142 -3.95 14.86 6.63
N THR A 143 -3.19 14.79 7.74
CA THR A 143 -3.22 13.70 8.72
C THR A 143 -2.65 12.39 8.17
N TRP A 144 -3.23 11.85 7.10
CA TRP A 144 -2.66 10.76 6.30
C TRP A 144 -3.17 10.78 4.86
N ARG A 145 -2.45 10.09 3.98
CA ARG A 145 -2.83 9.96 2.57
C ARG A 145 -2.32 8.64 1.98
N ILE A 146 -2.93 8.27 0.86
CA ILE A 146 -2.56 7.14 0.01
C ILE A 146 -2.27 7.65 -1.40
N GLY A 147 -1.24 7.10 -2.03
CA GLY A 147 -0.94 7.36 -3.43
C GLY A 147 -0.23 6.19 -4.12
N PHE A 148 -0.03 6.36 -5.42
CA PHE A 148 0.59 5.40 -6.33
C PHE A 148 1.57 6.17 -7.19
N GLY A 149 2.85 5.80 -7.17
CA GLY A 149 3.90 6.58 -7.82
C GLY A 149 3.83 8.06 -7.39
N SER A 150 3.59 8.94 -8.37
CA SER A 150 3.42 10.39 -8.18
C SER A 150 1.97 10.85 -7.97
N HIS A 151 0.99 9.95 -8.11
CA HIS A 151 -0.44 10.25 -8.08
C HIS A 151 -1.05 10.04 -6.68
N GLY A 152 -1.92 10.96 -6.26
CA GLY A 152 -2.74 10.79 -5.06
C GLY A 152 -3.96 9.93 -5.34
N TYR A 153 -4.28 9.01 -4.44
CA TYR A 153 -5.51 8.20 -4.48
C TYR A 153 -6.57 8.75 -3.53
N PHE A 154 -6.20 8.95 -2.27
CA PHE A 154 -7.09 9.43 -1.21
C PHE A 154 -6.31 10.22 -0.17
N ASN A 155 -6.95 11.22 0.42
CA ASN A 155 -6.45 11.87 1.63
C ASN A 155 -7.61 12.18 2.58
N ILE A 156 -7.38 12.06 3.89
CA ILE A 156 -8.45 12.21 4.89
C ILE A 156 -8.92 13.67 5.05
N LYS A 157 -8.37 14.66 4.33
CA LYS A 157 -8.93 16.03 4.32
C LYS A 157 -9.92 16.26 3.17
N TYR A 158 -9.60 15.78 1.97
CA TYR A 158 -10.37 16.06 0.75
C TYR A 158 -11.06 14.84 0.14
N GLY A 159 -10.83 13.64 0.66
CA GLY A 159 -11.42 12.41 0.16
C GLY A 159 -10.69 11.84 -1.06
N ARG A 160 -11.45 11.16 -1.92
CA ARG A 160 -10.96 10.50 -3.14
C ARG A 160 -10.46 11.52 -4.17
N ALA A 161 -9.30 11.23 -4.77
CA ALA A 161 -8.75 12.02 -5.87
C ALA A 161 -9.53 11.80 -7.18
N ALA A 162 -9.39 12.74 -8.13
CA ALA A 162 -10.15 12.73 -9.39
C ALA A 162 -9.84 11.56 -10.34
N ILE A 163 -8.70 10.87 -10.18
CA ILE A 163 -8.34 9.73 -11.03
C ILE A 163 -9.11 8.49 -10.57
N ALA A 164 -10.29 8.31 -11.15
CA ALA A 164 -11.26 7.29 -10.75
C ALA A 164 -10.76 5.85 -10.92
N THR A 165 -9.79 5.58 -11.80
CA THR A 165 -9.28 4.22 -12.07
C THR A 165 -8.05 3.85 -11.24
N LEU A 166 -7.44 4.81 -10.55
CA LEU A 166 -6.17 4.62 -9.84
C LEU A 166 -6.33 3.60 -8.71
N GLY A 167 -5.50 2.55 -8.72
CA GLY A 167 -5.53 1.47 -7.73
C GLY A 167 -6.65 0.44 -7.92
N ILE A 168 -7.70 0.73 -8.71
CA ILE A 168 -8.84 -0.18 -8.90
C ILE A 168 -8.61 -1.10 -10.10
N LYS A 169 -8.14 -0.54 -11.22
CA LYS A 169 -7.88 -1.33 -12.43
C LYS A 169 -6.48 -1.94 -12.37
N ARG A 170 -6.41 -3.27 -12.27
CA ARG A 170 -5.15 -4.01 -12.44
C ARG A 170 -4.66 -3.87 -13.87
N ASN A 171 -3.47 -3.33 -14.06
CA ASN A 171 -2.85 -3.27 -15.38
C ASN A 171 -2.34 -4.66 -15.75
N ALA A 172 -3.10 -5.39 -16.56
CA ALA A 172 -2.70 -6.68 -17.11
C ALA A 172 -2.54 -6.56 -18.64
N GLY A 173 -1.35 -6.89 -19.14
CA GLY A 173 -1.03 -6.83 -20.57
C GLY A 173 -0.59 -5.46 -21.07
N ASN A 174 -0.48 -5.34 -22.39
CA ASN A 174 0.00 -4.13 -23.05
C ASN A 174 -1.17 -3.13 -23.23
N VAL A 175 -1.00 -1.89 -22.75
CA VAL A 175 -1.80 -0.77 -23.27
C VAL A 175 -1.33 -0.62 -24.70
N ARG A 176 -2.19 -0.92 -25.69
CA ARG A 176 -1.80 -0.73 -27.10
C ARG A 176 -1.28 0.71 -27.26
N CYS A 177 -0.04 0.80 -27.71
CA CYS A 177 0.67 2.03 -28.07
C CYS A 177 -0.14 2.83 -29.10
#